data_AF-A0A8J4XW89-F1
#
_entry.id   AF-A0A8J4XW89-F1
#
_cell.length_a   1.000
_cell.length_b   1.000
_cell.length_c   1.000
_cell.angle_alpha   90.00
_cell.angle_beta   90.00
_cell.angle_gamma   90.00
#
_symmetry.space_group_name_H-M   'P 1'
#
loop_
_entity.id
_entity.type
_entity.pdbx_description
1 polymer ?
#
loop_
_entity_poly.entity_id
_entity_poly.type
_entity_poly.pdbx_seq_one_letter_code
_entity_poly.pdbx_strand_id
1 'polypeptide(L)'
;MWYSFSLPSDRWCNATWDMVLCWPPTAPGDSAHLSCPPVKGVDPTKTVYKRCDVSGRWAGKTQGDFSIPQGWTNYTVCFTKAIQEIIRELYKDSAEDAQTKLNIALGTRIMEIIGLSLSLASLCISLAIFFYFR
;
A
#
# COMPACT_ATOMS: atom_id res chain seq x y z
N MET A 1 -52.28 12.66 18.37
CA MET A 1 -51.71 12.20 17.09
C MET A 1 -50.20 12.23 17.26
N TRP A 2 -49.61 11.12 17.72
CA TRP A 2 -48.16 11.00 17.86
C TRP A 2 -47.64 10.55 16.50
N TYR A 3 -46.85 11.39 15.84
CA TYR A 3 -46.10 10.95 14.67
C TYR A 3 -45.06 9.93 15.16
N SER A 4 -45.30 8.65 14.88
CA SER A 4 -44.28 7.62 14.98
C SER A 4 -43.23 7.90 13.91
N PHE A 5 -42.15 8.59 14.27
CA PHE A 5 -40.96 8.62 13.44
C PHE A 5 -40.32 7.24 13.56
N SER A 6 -40.62 6.36 12.61
CA SER A 6 -39.92 5.09 12.46
C SER A 6 -38.48 5.39 12.02
N LEU A 7 -37.53 5.29 12.95
CA LEU A 7 -36.12 5.06 12.56
C LEU A 7 -36.11 3.80 11.70
N PRO A 8 -35.70 3.85 10.42
CA PRO A 8 -35.47 2.62 9.68
C PRO A 8 -34.44 1.82 10.49
N SER A 9 -34.61 0.50 10.63
CA SER A 9 -33.61 -0.33 11.30
C SER A 9 -32.25 -0.14 10.62
N ASP A 10 -31.45 0.71 11.24
CA ASP A 10 -30.23 1.33 10.76
C ASP A 10 -29.15 0.26 10.55
N ARG A 11 -29.12 -0.37 9.37
CA ARG A 11 -28.06 -1.34 9.05
C ARG A 11 -26.79 -0.62 8.66
N TRP A 12 -26.02 -0.13 9.62
CA TRP A 12 -24.73 0.50 9.32
C TRP A 12 -23.73 -0.54 8.82
N CYS A 13 -22.81 -0.12 7.95
CA CYS A 13 -21.59 -0.88 7.75
C CYS A 13 -20.76 -0.77 9.03
N ASN A 14 -20.59 -1.89 9.74
CA ASN A 14 -19.84 -1.93 11.00
C ASN A 14 -18.37 -1.54 10.81
N ALA A 15 -17.75 -1.02 11.88
CA ALA A 15 -16.31 -0.76 11.90
C ALA A 15 -15.53 -2.02 11.51
N THR A 16 -14.52 -1.87 10.66
CA THR A 16 -13.76 -3.01 10.14
C THR A 16 -12.31 -2.66 9.90
N TRP A 17 -11.46 -3.69 9.90
CA TRP A 17 -10.04 -3.59 9.60
C TRP A 17 -9.77 -4.38 8.32
N ASP A 18 -9.19 -3.74 7.31
CA ASP A 18 -8.91 -4.36 6.00
C ASP A 18 -7.44 -4.76 5.83
N MET A 19 -6.70 -4.95 6.93
CA MET A 19 -5.25 -5.18 6.97
C MET A 19 -4.39 -3.95 6.63
N VAL A 20 -5.00 -2.79 6.37
CA VAL A 20 -4.29 -1.54 6.07
C VAL A 20 -4.80 -0.36 6.90
N LEU A 21 -6.11 -0.14 6.96
CA LEU A 21 -6.74 0.96 7.71
C LEU A 21 -7.95 0.49 8.55
N CYS A 22 -8.15 1.18 9.69
CA CYS A 22 -9.32 1.01 10.52
C CYS A 22 -10.46 1.88 9.97
N TRP A 23 -11.48 1.23 9.41
CA TRP A 23 -12.63 1.91 8.83
C TRP A 23 -13.70 2.15 9.90
N PRO A 24 -14.18 3.40 10.05
CA PRO A 24 -15.23 3.71 11.01
C PRO A 24 -16.59 3.17 10.54
N PRO A 25 -17.57 3.03 11.45
CA PRO A 25 -18.94 2.73 11.07
C PRO A 25 -19.46 3.76 10.07
N THR A 26 -20.09 3.30 8.99
CA THR A 26 -20.55 4.17 7.89
C THR A 26 -22.02 3.89 7.57
N ALA A 27 -22.78 4.95 7.32
CA ALA A 27 -24.19 4.85 7.00
C ALA A 27 -24.42 4.18 5.63
N PRO A 28 -25.54 3.46 5.43
CA PRO A 28 -25.89 2.85 4.15
C PRO A 28 -25.91 3.84 3.00
N GLY A 29 -25.26 3.48 1.89
CA GLY A 29 -25.19 4.33 0.70
C GLY A 29 -24.12 5.42 0.76
N ASP A 30 -23.48 5.63 1.90
CA ASP A 30 -22.41 6.62 2.10
C ASP A 30 -21.00 6.01 1.94
N SER A 31 -19.97 6.84 1.95
CA SER A 31 -18.56 6.42 1.87
C SER A 31 -17.73 6.97 3.03
N ALA A 32 -16.92 6.12 3.64
CA ALA A 32 -15.90 6.55 4.58
C ALA A 32 -14.69 7.08 3.81
N HIS A 33 -14.10 8.15 4.31
CA HIS A 33 -12.89 8.76 3.77
C HIS A 33 -11.81 8.82 4.84
N LEU A 34 -10.61 8.34 4.53
CA LEU A 34 -9.46 8.35 5.44
C LEU A 34 -8.21 8.80 4.68
N SER A 35 -7.29 9.45 5.37
CA SER A 35 -5.97 9.73 4.80
C SER A 35 -5.20 8.44 4.56
N CYS A 36 -4.38 8.43 3.53
CA CYS A 36 -3.49 7.30 3.23
C CYS A 36 -2.51 7.06 4.39
N PRO A 37 -2.12 5.80 4.67
CA PRO A 37 -1.28 5.46 5.80
C PRO A 37 0.13 6.07 5.65
N PRO A 38 0.78 6.51 6.74
CA PRO A 38 2.10 7.15 6.72
C PRO A 38 3.23 6.12 6.59
N VAL A 39 3.20 5.32 5.52
CA VAL A 39 4.20 4.28 5.22
C VAL A 39 5.08 4.70 4.03
N LYS A 40 6.31 4.17 3.97
CA LYS A 40 7.25 4.49 2.88
C LYS A 40 6.64 4.12 1.52
N GLY A 41 6.72 5.04 0.57
CA GLY A 41 6.20 4.85 -0.80
C GLY A 41 4.74 5.29 -0.99
N VAL A 42 4.06 5.69 0.08
CA VAL A 42 2.68 6.21 0.08
C VAL A 42 2.68 7.70 0.40
N ASP A 43 1.78 8.45 -0.23
CA ASP A 43 1.55 9.88 -0.01
C ASP A 43 0.44 10.10 1.03
N PRO A 44 0.76 10.49 2.28
CA PRO A 44 -0.22 10.67 3.35
C PRO A 44 -1.16 11.86 3.13
N THR A 45 -0.85 12.74 2.17
CA THR A 45 -1.71 13.88 1.82
C THR A 45 -2.92 13.47 0.97
N LYS A 46 -2.89 12.25 0.41
CA LYS A 46 -3.99 11.68 -0.36
C LYS A 46 -5.03 11.03 0.55
N THR A 47 -6.26 10.97 0.05
CA THR A 47 -7.40 10.37 0.74
C THR A 47 -7.85 9.14 -0.02
N VAL A 48 -8.03 8.04 0.69
CA VAL A 48 -8.64 6.80 0.22
C VAL A 48 -10.06 6.71 0.77
N TYR A 49 -10.95 6.07 0.02
CA TYR A 49 -12.34 5.93 0.42
C TYR A 49 -12.81 4.49 0.30
N LYS A 50 -13.86 4.17 1.07
CA LYS A 50 -14.52 2.88 1.07
C LYS A 50 -16.02 3.07 1.16
N ARG A 51 -16.74 2.35 0.31
CA ARG A 51 -18.18 2.55 0.13
C ARG A 51 -18.99 1.56 0.96
N CYS A 52 -19.98 2.08 1.68
CA CYS A 52 -21.03 1.29 2.30
C CYS A 52 -22.20 1.16 1.31
N ASP A 53 -22.62 -0.06 1.03
CA ASP A 53 -23.79 -0.30 0.19
C ASP A 53 -25.09 0.00 0.93
N VAL A 54 -26.17 0.25 0.18
CA VAL A 54 -27.51 0.51 0.73
C VAL A 54 -28.05 -0.65 1.58
N SER A 55 -27.54 -1.87 1.36
CA SER A 55 -27.87 -3.04 2.18
C SER A 55 -27.24 -3.05 3.58
N GLY A 56 -26.34 -2.10 3.87
CA GLY A 56 -25.58 -2.05 5.13
C GLY A 56 -24.37 -2.97 5.15
N ARG A 57 -23.87 -3.37 3.97
CA ARG A 57 -22.66 -4.19 3.81
C ARG A 57 -21.58 -3.41 3.10
N TRP A 58 -20.33 -3.66 3.47
CA TRP A 58 -19.20 -3.06 2.77
C TRP A 58 -19.17 -3.50 1.31
N ALA A 59 -19.00 -2.56 0.39
CA ALA A 59 -18.96 -2.86 -1.03
C ALA A 59 -17.68 -3.62 -1.40
N GLY A 60 -17.82 -4.64 -2.25
CA GLY A 60 -16.71 -5.35 -2.87
C GLY A 60 -16.09 -4.59 -4.05
N LYS A 61 -15.22 -5.28 -4.80
CA LYS A 61 -14.49 -4.67 -5.92
C LYS A 61 -15.42 -4.31 -7.08
N THR A 62 -16.45 -5.13 -7.29
CA THR A 62 -17.48 -4.91 -8.30
C THR A 62 -18.82 -4.61 -7.62
N GLN A 63 -19.74 -3.99 -8.36
CA GLN A 63 -21.07 -3.68 -7.84
C GLN A 63 -21.81 -4.98 -7.47
N GLY A 64 -22.38 -5.03 -6.27
CA GLY A 64 -23.12 -6.19 -5.78
C GLY A 64 -22.24 -7.33 -5.26
N ASP A 65 -20.91 -7.19 -5.28
CA ASP A 65 -20.01 -8.13 -4.62
C ASP A 65 -19.97 -7.83 -3.12
N PHE A 66 -20.39 -8.82 -2.32
CA PHE A 66 -20.38 -8.80 -0.86
C PHE A 66 -19.71 -10.04 -0.28
N SER A 67 -18.90 -10.73 -1.10
CA SER A 67 -18.22 -11.97 -0.69
C SER A 67 -17.24 -11.75 0.47
N ILE A 68 -16.67 -10.55 0.54
CA ILE A 68 -15.73 -10.13 1.59
C ILE A 68 -16.49 -9.27 2.61
N PRO A 69 -16.60 -9.68 3.88
CA PRO A 69 -17.40 -8.96 4.87
C PRO A 69 -16.81 -7.57 5.20
N GLN A 70 -15.49 -7.43 5.15
CA GLN A 70 -14.82 -6.14 5.26
C GLN A 70 -14.86 -5.33 3.96
N GLY A 71 -15.36 -5.85 2.84
CA GLY A 71 -15.37 -5.18 1.54
C GLY A 71 -13.98 -4.95 0.92
N TRP A 72 -13.94 -4.11 -0.11
CA TRP A 72 -12.75 -3.81 -0.90
C TRP A 72 -12.45 -2.30 -0.94
N THR A 73 -11.17 -1.95 -1.02
CA THR A 73 -10.67 -0.56 -1.06
C THR A 73 -9.62 -0.40 -2.16
N ASN A 74 -9.72 0.67 -2.96
CA ASN A 74 -8.71 1.01 -3.97
C ASN A 74 -7.57 1.86 -3.38
N TYR A 75 -6.45 1.23 -3.01
CA TYR A 75 -5.27 1.93 -2.49
C TYR A 75 -4.32 2.48 -3.57
N THR A 76 -4.60 2.29 -4.87
CA THR A 76 -3.69 2.78 -5.93
C THR A 76 -3.49 4.30 -5.89
N VAL A 77 -4.50 5.03 -5.39
CA VAL A 77 -4.45 6.50 -5.20
C VAL A 77 -3.45 6.95 -4.14
N CYS A 78 -3.06 6.06 -3.22
CA CYS A 78 -2.15 6.35 -2.14
C CYS A 78 -0.69 6.27 -2.56
N PHE A 79 -0.35 5.57 -3.64
CA PHE A 79 1.04 5.43 -4.05
C PHE A 79 1.62 6.75 -4.56
N THR A 80 2.84 7.06 -4.13
CA THR A 80 3.62 8.18 -4.67
C THR A 80 3.89 8.00 -6.16
N LYS A 81 4.09 9.09 -6.89
CA LYS A 81 4.41 9.06 -8.34
C LYS A 81 5.60 8.14 -8.65
N ALA A 82 6.66 8.22 -7.84
CA ALA A 82 7.84 7.38 -7.99
C ALA A 82 7.50 5.88 -7.90
N ILE A 83 6.67 5.48 -6.93
CA ILE A 83 6.25 4.08 -6.79
C ILE A 83 5.32 3.66 -7.93
N GLN A 84 4.41 4.53 -8.36
CA GLN A 84 3.52 4.23 -9.49
C GLN A 84 4.30 4.01 -10.78
N GLU A 85 5.32 4.83 -11.06
CA GLU A 85 6.21 4.67 -12.22
C GLU A 85 6.99 3.35 -12.14
N ILE A 86 7.56 3.03 -10.97
CA ILE A 86 8.26 1.75 -10.75
C ILE A 86 7.31 0.57 -10.98
N ILE A 87 6.11 0.57 -10.38
CA ILE A 87 5.12 -0.51 -10.57
C ILE A 87 4.73 -0.63 -12.04
N ARG A 88 4.52 0.49 -12.74
CA ARG A 88 4.18 0.49 -14.15
C ARG A 88 5.27 -0.11 -15.02
N GLU A 89 6.54 0.26 -14.81
CA GLU A 89 7.65 -0.29 -15.59
C GLU A 89 7.94 -1.76 -15.25
N LEU A 90 7.74 -2.16 -13.99
CA LEU A 90 7.85 -3.56 -13.58
C LEU A 90 6.82 -4.45 -14.29
N TYR A 91 5.55 -4.01 -14.33
CA TYR A 91 4.43 -4.76 -14.90
C TYR A 91 4.11 -4.45 -16.37
N LYS A 92 4.96 -3.69 -17.08
CA LYS A 92 4.71 -3.26 -18.46
C LYS A 92 4.52 -4.42 -19.45
N ASP A 93 5.20 -5.54 -19.20
CA ASP A 93 5.18 -6.72 -20.06
C ASP A 93 4.26 -7.80 -19.46
N SER A 94 4.83 -8.77 -18.72
CA SER A 94 4.08 -9.81 -18.00
C SER A 94 4.25 -9.71 -16.48
N ALA A 95 3.28 -10.26 -15.74
CA ALA A 95 3.40 -10.45 -14.29
C ALA A 95 4.53 -11.43 -13.91
N GLU A 96 4.86 -12.37 -14.80
CA GLU A 96 5.97 -13.30 -14.61
C GLU A 96 7.33 -12.59 -14.80
N ASP A 97 7.41 -11.68 -15.79
CA ASP A 97 8.60 -10.87 -16.05
C ASP A 97 8.89 -9.87 -14.92
N ALA A 98 7.85 -9.33 -14.28
CA ALA A 98 7.98 -8.43 -13.14
C ALA A 98 8.80 -9.06 -12.00
N GLN A 99 8.61 -10.36 -11.73
CA GLN A 99 9.37 -11.07 -10.69
C GLN A 99 10.84 -11.19 -11.07
N THR A 100 11.13 -11.52 -12.33
CA THR A 100 12.50 -11.62 -12.84
C THR A 100 13.21 -10.26 -12.79
N LYS A 101 12.54 -9.18 -13.21
CA LYS A 101 13.08 -7.81 -13.13
C LYS A 101 13.39 -7.41 -11.69
N LEU A 102 12.51 -7.73 -10.74
CA LEU A 102 12.73 -7.48 -9.31
C LEU A 102 13.93 -8.26 -8.77
N ASN A 103 14.05 -9.54 -9.10
CA ASN A 103 15.17 -10.38 -8.66
C ASN A 103 16.52 -9.88 -9.19
N ILE A 104 16.57 -9.47 -10.46
CA ILE A 104 17.78 -8.87 -11.05
C ILE A 104 18.14 -7.58 -10.33
N ALA A 105 17.18 -6.67 -10.13
CA ALA A 105 17.42 -5.40 -9.45
C ALA A 105 17.96 -5.57 -8.02
N LEU A 106 17.38 -6.51 -7.25
CA LEU A 106 17.85 -6.83 -5.90
C LEU A 106 19.23 -7.49 -5.93
N GLY A 107 19.46 -8.42 -6.86
CA GLY A 107 20.75 -9.07 -7.06
C GLY A 107 21.87 -8.07 -7.35
N THR A 108 21.63 -7.12 -8.26
CA THR A 108 22.60 -6.05 -8.58
C THR A 108 22.92 -5.20 -7.35
N ARG A 109 21.93 -4.83 -6.54
CA ARG A 109 22.16 -4.05 -5.31
C ARG A 109 23.03 -4.81 -4.30
N ILE A 110 22.81 -6.11 -4.14
CA ILE A 110 23.63 -6.93 -3.25
C ILE A 110 25.07 -7.03 -3.77
N MET A 111 25.24 -7.30 -5.07
CA MET A 111 26.57 -7.36 -5.70
C MET A 111 27.33 -6.03 -5.60
N GLU A 112 26.64 -4.90 -5.80
CA GLU A 112 27.18 -3.55 -5.63
C GLU A 112 27.69 -3.32 -4.20
N ILE A 113 26.88 -3.65 -3.19
CA ILE A 113 27.25 -3.49 -1.78
C ILE A 113 28.46 -4.35 -1.41
N ILE A 114 28.48 -5.62 -1.83
CA ILE A 114 29.59 -6.53 -1.54
C ILE A 114 30.88 -6.04 -2.22
N GLY A 115 30.81 -5.66 -3.50
CA GLY A 115 31.94 -5.14 -4.26
C GLY A 115 32.53 -3.88 -3.63
N LEU A 116 31.68 -2.89 -3.31
CA LEU A 116 32.11 -1.64 -2.69
C LEU A 116 32.72 -1.86 -1.31
N SER A 117 32.17 -2.78 -0.52
CA SER A 117 32.69 -3.11 0.81
C SER A 117 34.09 -3.73 0.72
N LEU A 118 34.30 -4.68 -0.21
CA LEU A 118 35.60 -5.32 -0.42
C LEU A 118 36.65 -4.34 -0.94
N SER A 119 36.29 -3.50 -1.91
CA SER A 119 37.17 -2.46 -2.44
C SER A 119 37.58 -1.46 -1.36
N LEU A 120 36.62 -1.01 -0.54
CA LEU A 120 36.89 -0.08 0.57
C LEU A 120 37.82 -0.71 1.61
N ALA A 121 37.58 -1.97 1.99
CA ALA A 121 38.43 -2.69 2.94
C ALA A 121 39.86 -2.85 2.41
N SER A 122 40.02 -3.25 1.16
CA SER A 122 41.33 -3.36 0.51
C SER A 122 42.06 -2.03 0.48
N LEU A 123 41.37 -0.95 0.11
CA LEU A 123 41.94 0.40 0.08
C LEU A 123 42.41 0.87 1.47
N CYS A 124 41.59 0.62 2.49
CA CYS A 124 41.94 0.94 3.88
C CYS A 124 43.20 0.18 4.34
N ILE A 125 43.32 -1.10 4.01
CA ILE A 125 44.50 -1.91 4.36
C ILE A 125 45.74 -1.38 3.64
N SER A 126 45.65 -1.08 2.34
CA SER A 126 46.77 -0.53 1.57
C SER A 126 47.25 0.81 2.14
N LEU A 127 46.32 1.70 2.48
CA LEU A 127 46.65 2.97 3.12
C LEU A 127 47.31 2.78 4.49
N ALA A 128 46.82 1.86 5.32
CA ALA A 128 47.41 1.57 6.62
C ALA A 128 48.87 1.09 6.51
N ILE A 129 49.16 0.21 5.55
CA ILE A 129 50.54 -0.25 5.28
C ILE A 129 51.42 0.94 4.88
N PHE A 130 50.96 1.79 3.96
CA PHE A 130 51.72 2.97 3.54
C PHE A 130 51.93 4.01 4.64
N PHE A 131 50.99 4.16 5.57
CA PHE A 131 51.15 5.06 6.71
C PHE A 131 52.02 4.48 7.83
N TYR A 132 52.06 3.14 7.98
CA TYR A 132 52.86 2.49 9.02
C TYR A 132 54.35 2.36 8.65
N PHE A 133 54.65 2.04 7.39
CA PHE A 133 56.03 1.89 6.90
C PHE A 133 56.64 3.17 6.31
N ARG A 134 55.98 4.31 6.51
CA ARG A 134 56.48 5.63 6.16
C ARG A 134 56.87 6.39 7.42
#